data_AF-A0ABD5MSW5-F1
#
_entry.id   AF-A0ABD5MSW5-F1
#
_cell.length_a   1.000
_cell.length_b   1.000
_cell.length_c   1.000
_cell.angle_alpha   90.00
_cell.angle_beta   90.00
_cell.angle_gamma   90.00
#
_symmetry.space_group_name_H-M   'P 1'
#
loop_
_entity.id
_entity.type
_entity.pdbx_description
1 polymer ?
#
loop_
_entity_poly.entity_id
_entity_poly.type
_entity_poly.pdbx_seq_one_letter_code
_entity_poly.pdbx_strand_id
1 'polypeptide(L)'
;MVSDETVRALWGWTLAELAAVAALFVLVAAGLFGDGSFLASASRPLRLALLAFLAVELAIPLLIYLDMRRLPDPPDGIWVHAAAMPVVNVLGALAYLERRKRRRE
;
A
#
# COMPACT_ATOMS: atom_id res chain seq x y z
N MET A 1 16.04 19.81 1.59
CA MET A 1 15.36 19.49 0.32
C MET A 1 15.87 18.14 -0.14
N VAL A 2 14.99 17.15 -0.31
CA VAL A 2 15.35 15.86 -0.93
C VAL A 2 15.58 16.12 -2.42
N SER A 3 16.62 15.56 -3.02
CA SER A 3 16.90 15.75 -4.45
C SER A 3 15.88 15.01 -5.33
N ASP A 4 15.63 15.52 -6.53
CA ASP A 4 14.73 14.90 -7.51
C ASP A 4 15.14 13.47 -7.90
N GLU A 5 16.43 13.16 -7.75
CA GLU A 5 16.98 11.83 -7.96
C GLU A 5 16.56 10.87 -6.84
N THR A 6 16.66 11.29 -5.59
CA THR A 6 16.19 10.50 -4.44
C THR A 6 14.68 10.27 -4.50
N VAL A 7 13.90 11.28 -4.90
CA VAL A 7 12.45 11.13 -5.12
C VAL A 7 12.15 10.08 -6.19
N ARG A 8 12.87 10.11 -7.33
CA ARG A 8 12.69 9.10 -8.38
C ARG A 8 13.08 7.70 -7.92
N ALA A 9 14.18 7.55 -7.19
CA ALA A 9 14.60 6.27 -6.64
C ALA A 9 13.58 5.69 -5.66
N LEU A 10 13.03 6.52 -4.77
CA LEU A 10 11.95 6.15 -3.85
C LEU A 10 10.70 5.68 -4.59
N TRP A 11 10.31 6.37 -5.66
CA TRP A 11 9.19 5.93 -6.49
C TRP A 11 9.46 4.61 -7.20
N GLY A 12 10.66 4.41 -7.74
CA GLY A 12 11.04 3.12 -8.33
C GLY A 12 10.91 1.98 -7.31
N TRP A 13 11.41 2.18 -6.09
CA TRP A 13 11.31 1.21 -5.02
C TRP A 13 9.86 0.94 -4.61
N THR A 14 9.08 1.97 -4.33
CA THR A 14 7.67 1.82 -3.91
C THR A 14 6.81 1.18 -4.99
N LEU A 15 7.03 1.48 -6.26
CA LEU A 15 6.31 0.81 -7.35
C LEU A 15 6.66 -0.68 -7.41
N ALA A 16 7.92 -1.05 -7.16
CA ALA A 16 8.33 -2.44 -7.10
C ALA A 16 7.70 -3.17 -5.89
N GLU A 17 7.65 -2.54 -4.72
CA GLU A 17 6.98 -3.07 -3.52
C GLU A 17 5.47 -3.29 -3.78
N LEU A 18 4.78 -2.28 -4.31
CA LEU A 18 3.36 -2.39 -4.64
C LEU A 18 3.10 -3.46 -5.69
N ALA A 19 3.97 -3.58 -6.70
CA ALA A 19 3.88 -4.64 -7.70
C ALA A 19 4.06 -6.03 -7.08
N ALA A 20 4.99 -6.20 -6.14
CA ALA A 20 5.19 -7.45 -5.43
C ALA A 20 3.98 -7.82 -4.57
N VAL A 21 3.42 -6.87 -3.82
CA VAL A 21 2.19 -7.07 -3.02
C VAL A 21 1.00 -7.38 -3.92
N ALA A 22 0.86 -6.69 -5.05
CA ALA A 22 -0.20 -6.93 -6.03
C ALA A 22 -0.08 -8.32 -6.68
N ALA A 23 1.13 -8.73 -7.04
CA ALA A 23 1.38 -10.07 -7.56
C ALA A 23 1.01 -11.15 -6.52
N LEU A 24 1.39 -10.95 -5.25
CA LEU A 24 1.02 -11.85 -4.16
C LEU A 24 -0.51 -11.89 -3.97
N PHE A 25 -1.19 -10.74 -4.01
CA PHE A 25 -2.65 -10.66 -3.95
C PHE A 25 -3.30 -11.51 -5.05
N VAL A 26 -2.84 -11.37 -6.31
CA VAL A 26 -3.35 -12.13 -7.45
C VAL A 26 -3.11 -13.63 -7.27
N LEU A 27 -1.94 -14.04 -6.78
CA LEU A 27 -1.62 -15.45 -6.52
C LEU A 27 -2.55 -16.06 -5.46
N VAL A 28 -2.79 -15.34 -4.35
CA VAL A 28 -3.68 -15.83 -3.28
C VAL A 28 -5.15 -15.83 -3.76
N ALA A 29 -5.56 -14.82 -4.54
CA ALA A 29 -6.89 -14.76 -5.14
C ALA A 29 -7.14 -15.94 -6.10
N ALA A 30 -6.19 -16.22 -6.99
CA ALA A 30 -6.27 -17.37 -7.90
C ALA A 30 -6.35 -18.70 -7.11
N GLY A 31 -5.64 -18.81 -5.98
CA GLY A 31 -5.71 -19.96 -5.08
C GLY A 31 -7.06 -20.16 -4.37
N LEU A 32 -7.97 -19.18 -4.36
CA LEU A 32 -9.34 -19.35 -3.82
C LEU A 32 -10.32 -19.94 -4.83
N PHE A 33 -10.17 -19.62 -6.11
CA PHE A 33 -11.13 -20.00 -7.16
C PHE A 33 -10.82 -21.34 -7.83
N GLY A 34 -9.72 -21.98 -7.42
CA GLY A 34 -9.40 -23.37 -7.77
C GLY A 34 -8.71 -23.46 -9.11
N ASP A 35 -7.36 -23.49 -9.06
CA ASP A 35 -6.40 -23.97 -10.06
C ASP A 35 -4.95 -23.65 -9.62
N GLY A 36 -4.77 -22.71 -8.67
CA GLY A 36 -3.47 -22.30 -8.15
C GLY A 36 -2.89 -23.23 -7.07
N SER A 37 -1.63 -23.64 -7.23
CA SER A 37 -0.84 -24.38 -6.22
C SER A 37 -0.41 -23.53 -5.02
N PHE A 38 -0.46 -22.20 -5.14
CA PHE A 38 0.01 -21.26 -4.12
C PHE A 38 -0.89 -21.29 -2.88
N LEU A 39 -0.30 -21.70 -1.74
CA LEU A 39 -1.01 -21.91 -0.47
C LEU A 39 -2.17 -22.92 -0.56
N ALA A 40 -2.12 -23.87 -1.50
CA ALA A 40 -3.14 -24.91 -1.67
C ALA A 40 -3.32 -25.82 -0.42
N SER A 41 -2.31 -25.89 0.45
CA SER A 41 -2.37 -26.58 1.74
C SER A 41 -2.94 -25.74 2.89
N ALA A 42 -3.03 -24.41 2.72
CA ALA A 42 -3.58 -23.51 3.73
C ALA A 42 -5.11 -23.63 3.81
N SER A 43 -5.66 -23.42 5.01
CA SER A 43 -7.12 -23.42 5.21
C SER A 43 -7.79 -22.24 4.49
N ARG A 44 -9.03 -22.41 4.06
CA ARG A 44 -9.81 -21.36 3.39
C ARG A 44 -9.92 -20.06 4.21
N PRO A 45 -10.17 -20.11 5.54
CA PRO A 45 -10.18 -18.90 6.37
C PRO A 45 -8.83 -18.15 6.34
N LEU A 46 -7.71 -18.88 6.36
CA LEU A 46 -6.38 -18.26 6.32
C LEU A 46 -6.11 -17.58 4.98
N ARG A 47 -6.52 -18.18 3.85
CA ARG A 47 -6.41 -17.54 2.53
C ARG A 47 -7.25 -16.26 2.43
N LEU A 48 -8.48 -16.29 2.96
CA LEU A 48 -9.35 -15.11 3.01
C LEU A 48 -8.75 -14.00 3.89
N ALA A 49 -8.22 -14.34 5.06
CA ALA A 49 -7.56 -13.38 5.94
C ALA A 49 -6.33 -12.76 5.26
N LEU A 50 -5.51 -13.56 4.58
CA LEU A 50 -4.35 -13.08 3.82
C LEU A 50 -4.78 -12.16 2.67
N LEU A 51 -5.85 -12.50 1.94
CA LEU A 51 -6.39 -11.63 0.89
C LEU A 51 -6.90 -10.31 1.44
N ALA A 52 -7.63 -10.32 2.55
CA ALA A 52 -8.09 -9.11 3.20
C ALA A 52 -6.90 -8.24 3.64
N PHE A 53 -5.87 -8.87 4.23
CA PHE A 53 -4.63 -8.19 4.60
C PHE A 53 -3.96 -7.54 3.38
N LEU A 54 -3.73 -8.29 2.30
CA LEU A 54 -3.11 -7.78 1.07
C LEU A 54 -3.96 -6.71 0.39
N ALA A 55 -5.30 -6.82 0.46
CA ALA A 55 -6.21 -5.78 -0.03
C ALA A 55 -6.02 -4.46 0.72
N VAL A 56 -5.89 -4.51 2.05
CA VAL A 56 -5.60 -3.33 2.87
C VAL A 56 -4.23 -2.76 2.55
N GLU A 57 -3.22 -3.63 2.38
CA GLU A 57 -1.86 -3.26 1.96
C GLU A 57 -1.82 -2.46 0.65
N LEU A 58 -2.68 -2.80 -0.31
CA LEU A 58 -2.79 -2.07 -1.58
C LEU A 58 -3.71 -0.85 -1.48
N ALA A 59 -4.81 -0.95 -0.73
CA ALA A 59 -5.82 0.09 -0.64
C ALA A 59 -5.30 1.33 0.07
N ILE A 60 -4.56 1.19 1.17
CA ILE A 60 -4.05 2.32 1.95
C ILE A 60 -3.18 3.28 1.12
N PRO A 61 -2.09 2.83 0.46
CA PRO A 61 -1.24 3.71 -0.33
C PRO A 61 -1.99 4.32 -1.51
N LEU A 62 -2.92 3.56 -2.13
CA LEU A 62 -3.76 4.08 -3.21
C LEU A 62 -4.68 5.20 -2.73
N LEU A 63 -5.36 5.01 -1.59
CA LEU A 63 -6.26 6.02 -1.02
C LEU A 63 -5.50 7.29 -0.63
N ILE A 64 -4.30 7.16 -0.07
CA ILE A 64 -3.44 8.32 0.26
C ILE A 64 -3.00 9.04 -1.00
N TYR A 65 -2.54 8.30 -2.02
CA TYR A 65 -2.19 8.89 -3.31
C TYR A 65 -3.35 9.66 -3.93
N LEU A 66 -4.57 9.09 -3.93
CA LEU A 66 -5.77 9.73 -4.45
C LEU A 66 -6.20 10.96 -3.61
N ASP A 67 -6.10 10.89 -2.28
CA ASP A 67 -6.38 12.05 -1.41
C ASP A 67 -5.38 13.18 -1.65
N MET A 68 -4.09 12.86 -1.77
CA MET A 68 -3.05 13.84 -2.07
C MET A 68 -3.28 14.55 -3.40
N ARG A 69 -3.70 13.81 -4.44
CA ARG A 69 -4.03 14.38 -5.76
C ARG A 69 -5.22 15.35 -5.74
N ARG A 70 -6.05 15.32 -4.70
CA ARG A 70 -7.21 16.21 -4.54
C ARG A 70 -6.89 17.47 -3.72
N LEU A 71 -5.70 17.56 -3.12
CA LEU A 71 -5.29 18.71 -2.29
C LEU A 71 -4.70 19.82 -3.17
N PRO A 72 -5.05 21.10 -2.91
CA PRO A 72 -4.50 22.24 -3.64
C PRO A 72 -3.02 22.50 -3.32
N ASP A 73 -2.57 22.15 -2.11
CA ASP A 73 -1.17 22.13 -1.69
C ASP A 73 -0.83 20.71 -1.21
N PRO A 74 -0.46 19.78 -2.11
CA PRO A 74 -0.22 18.39 -1.76
C PRO A 74 1.06 18.26 -0.92
N PRO A 75 1.05 17.48 0.18
CA PRO A 75 2.25 17.22 0.96
C PRO A 75 3.27 16.40 0.16
N ASP A 76 4.51 16.30 0.66
CA ASP A 76 5.57 15.53 -0.01
C ASP A 76 5.17 14.07 -0.28
N GLY A 77 5.64 13.51 -1.40
CA GLY A 77 5.39 12.11 -1.80
C GLY A 77 5.86 11.06 -0.79
N ILE A 78 6.64 11.45 0.22
CA ILE A 78 7.08 10.60 1.33
C ILE A 78 5.93 9.92 2.08
N TRP A 79 4.74 10.54 2.11
CA TRP A 79 3.56 9.96 2.73
C TRP A 79 3.03 8.75 1.97
N VAL A 80 3.13 8.74 0.64
CA VAL A 80 2.77 7.58 -0.18
C VAL A 80 3.76 6.44 0.06
N HIS A 81 5.06 6.75 0.16
CA HIS A 81 6.10 5.77 0.44
C HIS A 81 5.91 5.12 1.82
N ALA A 82 5.71 5.92 2.86
CA ALA A 82 5.46 5.41 4.22
C ALA A 82 4.18 4.57 4.29
N ALA A 83 3.16 4.92 3.52
CA ALA A 83 1.92 4.16 3.40
C ALA A 83 2.03 2.91 2.51
N ALA A 84 3.07 2.79 1.68
CA ALA A 84 3.28 1.64 0.81
C ALA A 84 4.19 0.58 1.44
N MET A 85 4.89 0.92 2.53
CA MET A 85 5.70 -0.02 3.29
C MET A 85 4.80 -1.11 3.92
N PRO A 86 4.98 -2.39 3.56
CA PRO A 86 4.16 -3.47 4.09
C PRO A 86 4.24 -3.55 5.60
N VAL A 87 3.17 -4.02 6.26
CA VAL A 87 3.05 -4.17 7.73
C VAL A 87 2.91 -2.85 8.49
N VAL A 88 3.57 -1.78 8.03
CA VAL A 88 3.56 -0.46 8.69
C VAL A 88 2.65 0.55 8.00
N ASN A 89 1.99 0.17 6.90
CA ASN A 89 1.14 1.05 6.09
C ASN A 89 0.03 1.76 6.90
N VAL A 90 -0.59 1.09 7.87
CA VAL A 90 -1.63 1.64 8.75
C VAL A 90 -1.05 2.75 9.61
N LEU A 91 0.16 2.56 10.14
CA LEU A 91 0.84 3.58 10.94
C LEU A 91 1.19 4.79 10.06
N GLY A 92 1.68 4.55 8.84
CA GLY A 92 1.90 5.60 7.84
C GLY A 92 0.62 6.39 7.53
N ALA A 93 -0.52 5.69 7.41
CA ALA A 93 -1.80 6.31 7.16
C ALA A 93 -2.34 7.13 8.33
N LEU A 94 -2.21 6.62 9.56
CA LEU A 94 -2.60 7.36 10.77
C LEU A 94 -1.77 8.63 10.92
N ALA A 95 -0.45 8.54 10.69
CA ALA A 95 0.44 9.69 10.72
C ALA A 95 0.09 10.73 9.64
N TYR A 96 -0.28 10.27 8.43
CA TYR A 96 -0.76 11.14 7.35
C TYR A 96 -2.04 11.89 7.75
N LEU A 97 -3.03 11.17 8.30
CA LEU A 97 -4.31 11.75 8.71
C LEU A 97 -4.16 12.75 9.85
N GLU A 98 -3.32 12.45 10.85
CA GLU A 98 -3.01 13.35 11.96
C GLU A 98 -2.34 14.64 11.45
N ARG A 99 -1.37 14.54 10.54
CA ARG A 99 -0.74 15.72 9.91
C ARG A 99 -1.75 16.56 9.13
N ARG A 100 -2.67 15.91 8.40
CA ARG A 100 -3.71 16.59 7.64
C ARG A 100 -4.68 17.35 8.56
N LYS A 101 -5.02 16.78 9.71
CA LYS A 101 -5.86 17.43 10.72
C LYS A 101 -5.20 18.70 11.25
N ARG A 102 -3.92 18.61 11.65
CA ARG A 102 -3.14 19.77 12.14
C ARG A 102 -2.97 20.92 11.15
N ARG A 103 -3.05 20.66 9.84
CA ARG A 103 -3.01 21.71 8.81
C ARG A 103 -4.35 22.44 8.63
N ARG A 104 -5.46 21.88 9.13
CA ARG A 104 -6.81 22.47 9.03
C ARG A 104 -7.19 23.28 10.26
N GLU A 105 -6.54 23.02 11.39
CA GLU A 105 -6.61 23.81 12.63
C GLU A 105 -5.72 25.05 12.51
#